data_AF-A0A016QTK3-F1
#
_entry.id   AF-A0A016QTK3-F1
#
_cell.length_a   1.000
_cell.length_b   1.000
_cell.length_c   1.000
_cell.angle_alpha   90.00
_cell.angle_beta   90.00
_cell.angle_gamma   90.00
#
_symmetry.space_group_name_H-M   'P 1'
#
loop_
_entity.id
_entity.type
_entity.pdbx_description
1 polymer ?
#
loop_
_entity_poly.entity_id
_entity_poly.type
_entity_poly.pdbx_seq_one_letter_code
_entity_poly.pdbx_strand_id
1 'polypeptide(L)'
;MTDTAENIKRIPLDVGDPVPENMTTEEAAAFWDTHAPTRERIAAAQKDEEAWALLNEIAPRQRPKQPRQPKATFVTTLRLDEDMEKRLKHVAALKKVPYQTLLKQFVGERLYEEEKRLGVV
;
A
#
# COMPACT_ATOMS: atom_id res chain seq x y z
N MET A 1 7.28 -28.24 -11.96
CA MET A 1 7.52 -29.47 -11.17
C MET A 1 8.94 -29.34 -10.66
N THR A 2 9.24 -28.99 -9.41
CA THR A 2 8.52 -29.04 -8.14
C THR A 2 9.06 -27.91 -7.24
N ASP A 3 8.23 -26.94 -6.88
CA ASP A 3 8.50 -26.05 -5.73
C ASP A 3 8.31 -26.89 -4.47
N THR A 4 9.37 -27.60 -4.09
CA THR A 4 9.48 -28.20 -2.77
C THR A 4 9.79 -27.04 -1.82
N ALA A 5 8.76 -26.35 -1.37
CA ALA A 5 8.84 -25.61 -0.12
C ALA A 5 9.11 -26.65 0.98
N GLU A 6 10.40 -26.93 1.19
CA GLU A 6 10.85 -27.65 2.36
C GLU A 6 10.25 -26.94 3.55
N ASN A 7 9.34 -27.66 4.21
CA ASN A 7 8.74 -27.24 5.46
C ASN A 7 9.86 -27.28 6.49
N ILE A 8 10.66 -26.21 6.54
CA ILE A 8 11.71 -26.01 7.54
C ILE A 8 10.97 -25.92 8.87
N LYS A 9 10.91 -27.05 9.58
CA LYS A 9 10.44 -27.12 10.96
C LYS A 9 11.44 -26.32 11.81
N ARG A 10 11.24 -25.00 11.88
CA ARG A 10 11.96 -24.14 12.81
C ARG A 10 11.65 -24.59 14.23
N ILE A 11 12.66 -24.57 15.08
CA ILE A 11 12.52 -24.93 16.49
C ILE A 11 11.61 -23.86 17.13
N PRO A 12 10.46 -24.25 17.74
CA PRO A 12 9.60 -23.30 18.42
C PRO A 12 10.32 -22.76 19.65
N LEU A 13 10.45 -21.43 19.73
CA LEU A 13 11.05 -20.72 20.86
C LEU A 13 9.92 -20.22 21.78
N ASP A 14 9.81 -20.83 22.96
CA ASP A 14 8.77 -20.51 23.93
C ASP A 14 9.19 -19.38 24.89
N VAL A 15 8.27 -18.91 25.73
CA VAL A 15 8.48 -17.75 26.64
C VAL A 15 9.65 -17.98 27.61
N GLY A 16 9.87 -19.21 28.06
CA GLY A 16 10.93 -19.57 29.01
C GLY A 16 12.29 -19.88 28.40
N ASP A 17 12.39 -19.96 27.07
CA ASP A 17 13.64 -20.31 26.40
C ASP A 17 14.60 -19.11 26.39
N PRO A 18 15.87 -19.30 26.79
CA PRO A 18 16.86 -18.22 26.81
C PRO A 18 17.20 -17.82 25.38
N VAL A 19 16.98 -16.55 25.05
CA VAL A 19 17.53 -15.94 23.83
C VAL A 19 18.92 -15.40 24.18
N PRO A 20 19.97 -15.83 23.49
CA PRO A 20 21.31 -15.31 23.77
C PRO A 20 21.41 -13.81 23.47
N GLU A 21 21.85 -13.02 24.45
CA GLU A 21 21.86 -11.55 24.38
C GLU A 21 23.14 -10.98 23.74
N ASN A 22 24.24 -11.74 23.73
CA ASN A 22 25.56 -11.30 23.27
C ASN A 22 26.03 -12.08 22.02
N MET A 23 25.27 -12.03 20.93
CA MET A 23 25.63 -12.65 19.64
C MET A 23 26.20 -11.64 18.65
N THR A 24 27.13 -12.08 17.81
CA THR A 24 27.50 -11.33 16.61
C THR A 24 26.36 -11.36 15.58
N THR A 25 26.34 -10.42 14.63
CA THR A 25 25.28 -10.31 13.62
C THR A 25 25.09 -11.61 12.81
N GLU A 26 26.19 -12.31 12.52
CA GLU A 26 26.18 -13.58 11.76
C GLU A 26 25.59 -14.73 12.57
N GLU A 27 25.93 -14.83 13.86
CA GLU A 27 25.39 -15.84 14.78
C GLU A 27 23.91 -15.60 15.06
N ALA A 28 23.50 -14.34 15.18
CA ALA A 28 22.11 -13.96 15.34
C ALA A 28 21.28 -14.36 14.11
N ALA A 29 21.78 -14.13 12.89
CA ALA A 29 21.10 -14.54 11.67
C ALA A 29 20.88 -16.07 11.62
N ALA A 30 21.93 -16.86 11.90
CA ALA A 30 21.84 -18.32 11.95
C ALA A 30 20.85 -18.83 13.02
N PHE A 31 20.79 -18.16 14.17
CA PHE A 31 19.83 -18.47 15.23
C PHE A 31 18.38 -18.23 14.79
N TRP A 32 18.09 -17.09 14.16
CA TRP A 32 16.75 -16.73 13.69
C TRP A 32 16.30 -17.51 12.44
N ASP A 33 17.22 -18.08 11.67
CA ASP A 33 16.89 -19.02 10.60
C ASP A 33 16.42 -20.37 11.16
N THR A 34 16.95 -20.76 12.32
CA THR A 34 16.67 -22.05 12.96
C THR A 34 15.49 -21.98 13.94
N HIS A 35 15.30 -20.87 14.64
CA HIS A 35 14.28 -20.70 15.68
C HIS A 35 13.13 -19.81 15.21
N ALA A 36 11.90 -20.18 15.56
CA ALA A 36 10.71 -19.38 15.32
C ALA A 36 10.01 -19.04 16.65
N PRO A 37 9.73 -17.76 16.94
CA PRO A 37 9.00 -17.40 18.15
C PRO A 37 7.59 -17.99 18.11
N THR A 38 7.16 -18.62 19.21
CA THR A 38 5.79 -19.12 19.32
C THR A 38 4.79 -17.96 19.41
N ARG A 39 3.53 -18.25 19.08
CA ARG A 39 2.44 -17.27 19.19
C ARG A 39 2.30 -16.73 20.62
N GLU A 40 2.59 -17.57 21.62
CA GLU A 40 2.54 -17.21 23.03
C GLU A 40 3.67 -16.24 23.41
N ARG A 41 4.90 -16.50 22.94
CA ARG A 41 6.03 -15.57 23.09
C ARG A 41 5.78 -14.22 22.42
N ILE A 42 5.18 -14.22 21.22
CA ILE A 42 4.79 -12.97 20.54
C ILE A 42 3.72 -12.21 21.33
N ALA A 43 2.72 -12.93 21.86
CA ALA A 43 1.67 -12.31 22.67
C ALA A 43 2.18 -11.76 24.01
N ALA A 44 3.20 -12.39 24.60
CA ALA A 44 3.89 -11.87 25.79
C ALA A 44 4.69 -10.60 25.46
N ALA A 45 5.45 -10.59 24.36
CA ALA A 45 6.18 -9.41 23.89
C ALA A 45 5.25 -8.23 23.55
N GLN A 46 4.03 -8.50 23.05
CA GLN A 46 3.01 -7.47 22.84
C GLN A 46 2.43 -6.88 24.14
N LYS A 47 2.70 -7.46 25.30
CA LYS A 47 2.26 -6.90 26.59
C LYS A 47 3.38 -6.20 27.34
N ASP A 48 4.60 -6.26 26.82
CA ASP A 48 5.76 -5.62 27.41
C ASP A 48 5.70 -4.10 27.19
N GLU A 49 5.50 -3.38 28.29
CA GLU A 49 5.33 -1.93 28.30
C GLU A 49 6.61 -1.20 27.88
N GLU A 50 7.79 -1.77 28.18
CA GLU A 50 9.08 -1.19 27.80
C GLU A 50 9.32 -1.31 26.29
N ALA A 51 8.98 -2.46 25.71
CA ALA A 51 9.05 -2.67 24.26
C ALA A 51 8.09 -1.72 23.51
N TRP A 52 6.89 -1.50 24.04
CA TRP A 52 5.93 -0.55 23.48
C TRP A 52 6.36 0.91 23.63
N ALA A 53 6.98 1.28 24.75
CA ALA A 53 7.52 2.62 24.97
C ALA A 53 8.63 2.95 23.96
N LEU A 54 9.57 2.03 23.77
CA LEU A 54 10.66 2.16 22.81
C LEU A 54 10.13 2.20 21.35
N LEU A 55 9.13 1.37 21.03
CA LEU A 55 8.48 1.41 19.72
C LEU A 55 7.80 2.76 19.46
N ASN A 56 7.15 3.35 20.46
CA ASN A 56 6.51 4.66 20.35
C ASN A 56 7.52 5.81 20.20
N GLU A 57 8.73 5.67 20.75
CA GLU A 57 9.82 6.64 20.60
C GLU A 57 10.44 6.61 19.19
N ILE A 58 10.64 5.41 18.63
CA ILE A 58 11.30 5.22 17.33
C ILE A 58 10.31 5.36 16.16
N ALA A 59 9.05 4.95 16.34
CA ALA A 59 8.08 4.97 15.26
C ALA A 59 7.75 6.42 14.86
N PRO A 60 7.79 6.77 13.55
CA PRO A 60 7.35 8.08 13.09
C PRO A 60 5.87 8.24 13.50
N ARG A 61 5.57 9.31 14.24
CA ARG A 61 4.22 9.66 14.75
C ARG A 61 3.14 9.13 13.80
N GLN A 62 2.42 8.09 14.22
CA GLN A 62 1.31 7.58 13.46
C GLN A 62 0.26 8.68 13.39
N ARG A 63 0.26 9.43 12.28
CA ARG A 63 -0.76 10.46 12.05
C ARG A 63 -2.11 9.75 12.16
N PRO A 64 -3.07 10.28 12.93
CA PRO A 64 -4.40 9.69 12.99
C PRO A 64 -4.88 9.51 11.55
N LYS A 65 -5.23 8.26 11.19
CA LYS A 65 -5.80 7.96 9.87
C LYS A 65 -6.99 8.88 9.70
N GLN A 66 -6.85 9.94 8.90
CA GLN A 66 -7.95 10.84 8.63
C GLN A 66 -9.12 10.00 8.10
N PRO A 67 -10.35 10.21 8.61
CA PRO A 67 -11.53 9.56 8.07
C PRO A 67 -11.54 9.81 6.56
N ARG A 68 -11.63 8.73 5.77
CA ARG A 68 -11.74 8.85 4.31
C ARG A 68 -13.06 9.55 4.02
N GLN A 69 -13.01 10.85 3.75
CA GLN A 69 -14.16 11.63 3.29
C GLN A 69 -14.82 10.87 2.13
N PRO A 70 -16.16 10.75 2.10
CA PRO A 70 -16.84 10.11 0.99
C PRO A 70 -16.48 10.86 -0.29
N LYS A 71 -15.87 10.15 -1.25
CA LYS A 71 -15.48 10.76 -2.53
C LYS A 71 -16.75 11.20 -3.24
N ALA A 72 -16.94 12.51 -3.40
CA ALA A 72 -17.98 13.12 -4.24
C ALA A 72 -17.74 12.88 -5.74
N THR A 73 -17.25 11.71 -6.12
CA THR A 73 -16.84 11.38 -7.47
C THR A 73 -17.35 9.99 -7.82
N PHE A 74 -18.18 9.92 -8.85
CA PHE A 74 -18.65 8.66 -9.40
C PHE A 74 -17.63 8.12 -10.41
N VAL A 75 -17.38 6.81 -10.37
CA VAL A 75 -16.56 6.13 -11.37
C VAL A 75 -17.48 5.76 -12.53
N THR A 76 -17.23 6.35 -13.69
CA THR A 76 -18.01 6.09 -14.91
C THR A 76 -17.13 5.37 -15.93
N THR A 77 -17.61 4.24 -16.44
CA THR A 77 -16.97 3.52 -17.55
C THR A 77 -17.50 4.07 -18.87
N LEU A 78 -16.62 4.45 -19.78
CA LEU A 78 -16.97 4.98 -21.09
C LEU A 78 -16.28 4.14 -22.17
N ARG A 79 -17.02 3.74 -23.21
CA ARG A 79 -16.48 3.01 -24.35
C ARG A 79 -16.09 4.00 -25.44
N LEU A 80 -14.83 3.94 -25.86
CA LEU A 80 -14.27 4.74 -26.94
C LEU A 80 -13.86 3.82 -28.07
N ASP A 81 -13.97 4.30 -29.29
CA ASP A 81 -13.39 3.61 -30.44
C ASP A 81 -11.85 3.62 -30.36
N GLU A 82 -11.23 2.60 -30.93
CA GLU A 82 -9.79 2.38 -30.85
C GLU A 82 -8.99 3.56 -31.44
N ASP A 83 -9.42 4.11 -32.58
CA ASP A 83 -8.77 5.27 -33.21
C ASP A 83 -8.83 6.50 -32.29
N MET A 84 -10.00 6.75 -31.71
CA MET A 84 -10.21 7.87 -30.80
C MET A 84 -9.32 7.75 -29.55
N GLU A 85 -9.21 6.56 -28.97
CA GLU A 85 -8.33 6.32 -27.81
C GLU A 85 -6.86 6.59 -28.16
N LYS A 86 -6.38 6.09 -29.31
CA LYS A 86 -5.00 6.30 -29.78
C LYS A 86 -4.70 7.78 -29.99
N ARG A 87 -5.60 8.51 -30.66
CA ARG A 87 -5.45 9.95 -30.90
C ARG A 87 -5.45 10.74 -29.60
N LEU A 88 -6.32 10.39 -28.65
CA LEU A 88 -6.38 11.07 -27.37
C LEU A 88 -5.12 10.82 -26.52
N LYS A 89 -4.57 9.60 -26.53
CA LYS A 89 -3.27 9.29 -25.91
C LYS A 89 -2.12 10.06 -26.55
N HIS A 90 -2.10 10.18 -27.87
CA HIS A 90 -1.08 10.93 -28.59
C HIS A 90 -1.11 12.42 -28.21
N VAL A 91 -2.30 13.05 -28.21
CA VAL A 91 -2.47 14.45 -27.80
C VAL A 91 -2.09 14.65 -26.33
N ALA A 92 -2.43 13.71 -25.45
CA ALA A 92 -2.05 13.74 -24.03
C ALA A 92 -0.52 13.74 -23.86
N ALA A 93 0.19 12.91 -24.63
CA ALA A 93 1.65 12.87 -24.64
C ALA A 93 2.27 14.19 -25.11
N LEU A 94 1.75 14.79 -26.18
CA LEU A 94 2.21 16.09 -26.68
C LEU A 94 2.00 17.21 -25.65
N LYS A 95 0.86 17.20 -24.96
CA LYS A 95 0.53 18.19 -23.91
C LYS A 95 1.23 17.91 -22.57
N LYS A 96 1.92 16.78 -22.41
CA LYS A 96 2.51 16.31 -21.14
C LYS A 96 1.48 16.25 -20.00
N VAL A 97 0.24 15.90 -20.33
CA VAL A 97 -0.87 15.78 -19.37
C VAL A 97 -1.34 14.32 -19.37
N PRO A 98 -1.70 13.75 -18.21
CA PRO A 98 -2.26 12.40 -18.17
C PRO A 98 -3.53 12.29 -19.03
N TYR A 99 -3.67 11.17 -19.74
CA TYR A 99 -4.82 10.88 -20.60
C TYR A 99 -6.18 11.15 -19.91
N GLN A 100 -6.34 10.71 -18.66
CA GLN A 100 -7.57 10.90 -17.90
C GLN A 100 -7.85 12.38 -17.60
N THR A 101 -6.80 13.17 -17.33
CA THR A 101 -6.93 14.60 -17.06
C THR A 101 -7.35 15.35 -18.33
N LEU A 102 -6.72 15.02 -19.47
CA LEU A 102 -7.09 15.61 -20.76
C LEU A 102 -8.55 15.30 -21.13
N LEU A 103 -8.98 14.05 -20.93
CA LEU A 103 -10.36 13.64 -21.19
C LEU A 103 -11.35 14.44 -20.33
N LYS A 104 -11.06 14.62 -19.04
CA LYS A 104 -11.91 15.43 -18.14
C LYS A 104 -12.02 16.88 -18.59
N GLN A 105 -10.91 17.48 -19.03
CA GLN A 105 -10.90 18.85 -19.54
C GLN A 105 -11.76 19.00 -20.78
N PHE A 106 -11.59 18.11 -21.76
CA PHE A 106 -12.40 18.15 -22.99
C PHE A 106 -13.89 17.96 -22.72
N VAL A 107 -14.26 17.04 -21.84
CA VAL A 107 -15.67 16.83 -21.47
C VAL A 107 -16.22 18.07 -20.76
N GLY A 108 -15.47 18.66 -19.83
CA GLY A 108 -15.91 19.87 -19.12
C GLY A 108 -16.06 21.08 -20.03
N GLU A 109 -15.09 21.33 -20.91
CA GLU A 109 -15.13 22.41 -21.90
C GLU A 109 -16.33 22.23 -22.84
N ARG A 110 -16.51 21.03 -23.38
CA ARG A 110 -17.61 20.77 -24.31
C ARG A 110 -18.99 20.82 -23.64
N LEU A 111 -19.10 20.34 -22.40
CA LEU A 111 -20.34 20.41 -21.64
C LEU A 111 -20.75 21.87 -21.41
N TYR A 112 -19.82 22.71 -20.99
CA TYR A 112 -20.08 24.13 -20.78
C TYR A 112 -20.52 24.85 -22.06
N GLU A 113 -19.89 24.53 -23.20
CA GLU A 113 -20.31 25.08 -24.49
C GLU A 113 -21.75 24.69 -24.86
N GLU A 114 -22.14 23.44 -24.61
CA GLU A 114 -23.50 22.96 -24.89
C GLU A 114 -24.52 23.56 -23.90
N GLU A 115 -24.18 23.66 -22.61
CA GLU A 115 -25.01 24.32 -21.60
C GLU A 115 -25.30 25.77 -21.98
N LYS A 116 -24.28 26.49 -22.44
CA LYS A 116 -24.42 27.87 -22.93
C LYS A 116 -25.28 27.96 -24.19
N ARG A 117 -25.17 27.00 -25.12
CA ARG A 117 -26.02 26.95 -26.34
C ARG A 117 -27.48 26.68 -26.01
N LEU A 118 -27.73 25.87 -24.99
CA LEU A 118 -29.06 25.54 -24.51
C LEU A 118 -29.65 26.59 -23.55
N GLY A 119 -28.85 27.59 -23.15
CA GLY A 119 -29.27 28.65 -22.22
C GLY A 119 -29.49 28.16 -20.79
N VAL A 120 -28.86 27.04 -20.42
CA VAL A 120 -28.91 26.48 -19.06
C VAL A 120 -27.96 27.24 -18.13
N VAL A 121 -26.87 27.78 -18.70
CA VAL A 121 -25.84 28.61 -18.05
C VAL A 121 -25.63 29.89 -18.85
#